data_AF-A0A5K0YD13-F1
#
_entry.id   AF-A0A5K0YD13-F1
#
_cell.length_a   1.000
_cell.length_b   1.000
_cell.length_c   1.000
_cell.angle_alpha   90.00
_cell.angle_beta   90.00
_cell.angle_gamma   90.00
#
_symmetry.space_group_name_H-M   'P 1'
#
loop_
_entity.id
_entity.type
_entity.pdbx_description
1 polymer ?
#
loop_
_entity_poly.entity_id
_entity_poly.type
_entity_poly.pdbx_seq_one_letter_code
_entity_poly.pdbx_strand_id
1 'polypeptide(L)' 'IPAVYWWYRTASHAAELTAGFYNSSHRDGYAAIFDILKKHSVTAKFAYSSLHPYQETDEAMSDSEGLTWQ' A
#
# COMPACT_ATOMS: atom_id res chain seq x y z
N ILE A 1 -4.95 3.72 7.50
CA ILE A 1 -4.81 3.30 6.09
C ILE A 1 -4.26 1.88 6.08
N PRO A 2 -4.93 0.92 5.42
CA PRO A 2 -4.46 -0.46 5.30
C PRO A 2 -3.14 -0.53 4.51
N ALA A 3 -2.20 -1.35 4.98
CA ALA A 3 -0.99 -1.70 4.23
C ALA A 3 -1.30 -2.86 3.27
N VAL A 4 -1.40 -2.56 1.97
CA VAL A 4 -1.70 -3.55 0.93
C VAL A 4 -0.40 -3.91 0.21
N TYR A 5 0.42 -4.73 0.86
CA TYR A 5 1.81 -5.00 0.48
C TYR A 5 1.97 -6.17 -0.50
N TRP A 6 0.97 -7.03 -0.65
CA TRP A 6 1.00 -8.15 -1.62
C TRP A 6 0.68 -7.64 -3.04
N TRP A 7 1.30 -8.24 -4.05
CA TRP A 7 1.34 -7.78 -5.44
C TRP A 7 2.02 -6.42 -5.67
N TYR A 8 2.65 -5.83 -4.65
CA TYR A 8 3.30 -4.52 -4.76
C TYR A 8 4.49 -4.51 -5.74
N ARG A 9 5.19 -5.64 -5.93
CA ARG A 9 6.29 -5.76 -6.91
C ARG A 9 5.81 -5.95 -8.35
N THR A 10 4.51 -5.98 -8.60
CA THR A 10 3.97 -6.13 -9.95
C THR A 10 3.63 -4.79 -10.56
N ALA A 11 3.77 -4.66 -11.88
CA ALA A 11 3.44 -3.41 -12.56
C ALA A 11 1.98 -2.96 -12.36
N SER A 12 1.07 -3.91 -12.10
CA SER A 12 -0.35 -3.63 -11.93
C SER A 12 -0.74 -3.22 -10.51
N HIS A 13 0.07 -3.51 -9.48
CA HIS A 13 -0.31 -3.26 -8.08
C HIS A 13 -1.73 -3.77 -7.76
N ALA A 14 -2.09 -4.96 -8.27
CA ALA A 14 -3.48 -5.39 -8.40
C ALA A 14 -4.27 -5.38 -7.07
N ALA A 15 -3.62 -5.74 -5.96
CA ALA A 15 -4.25 -5.68 -4.64
C ALA A 15 -4.66 -4.26 -4.25
N GLU A 16 -3.77 -3.28 -4.46
CA GLU A 16 -4.03 -1.87 -4.17
C GLU A 16 -5.19 -1.35 -5.00
N LEU A 17 -5.20 -1.66 -6.31
CA LEU A 17 -6.29 -1.28 -7.21
C LEU A 17 -7.64 -1.81 -6.73
N THR A 18 -7.72 -3.10 -6.36
CA THR A 18 -8.97 -3.71 -5.87
C THR A 18 -9.37 -3.21 -4.48
N ALA A 19 -8.42 -2.79 -3.65
CA ALA A 19 -8.68 -2.13 -2.38
C ALA A 19 -9.11 -0.66 -2.53
N GLY A 20 -9.04 -0.10 -3.74
CA GLY A 20 -9.44 1.27 -4.06
C GLY A 20 -8.30 2.28 -4.06
N PHE A 21 -7.05 1.83 -3.88
CA PHE A 21 -5.86 2.67 -4.03
C PHE A 21 -5.40 2.60 -5.48
N TYR A 22 -5.58 3.68 -6.25
CA TYR A 22 -5.08 3.74 -7.62
C TYR A 22 -3.57 4.01 -7.65
N ASN A 23 -2.80 3.07 -7.09
CA ASN A 23 -1.35 3.02 -7.11
C ASN A 23 -0.89 2.19 -8.31
N SER A 24 0.18 2.61 -8.98
CA SER A 24 0.81 1.85 -10.08
C SER A 24 2.28 2.28 -10.22
N SER A 25 3.05 1.59 -11.04
CA SER A 25 4.47 1.94 -11.28
C SER A 25 4.70 3.35 -11.84
N HIS A 26 3.66 4.05 -12.28
CA HIS A 26 3.73 5.40 -12.83
C HIS A 26 2.85 6.41 -12.10
N ARG A 27 2.26 6.03 -10.97
CA ARG A 27 1.32 6.88 -10.23
C ARG A 27 1.35 6.53 -8.74
N ASP A 28 1.64 7.53 -7.93
CA ASP A 28 1.42 7.47 -6.49
C ASP A 28 -0.08 7.52 -6.17
N GLY A 29 -0.63 6.38 -5.75
CA GLY A 29 -2.03 6.21 -5.38
C GLY A 29 -2.39 6.77 -3.99
N TYR A 30 -1.41 7.09 -3.16
CA TYR A 30 -1.60 7.54 -1.78
C TYR A 30 -1.48 9.06 -1.63
N ALA A 31 -0.64 9.72 -2.44
CA ALA A 31 -0.41 11.17 -2.36
C ALA A 31 -1.70 12.00 -2.25
N ALA A 32 -2.64 11.79 -3.17
CA ALA A 32 -3.90 12.55 -3.18
C ALA A 32 -4.75 12.33 -1.91
N ILE A 33 -4.70 11.12 -1.33
CA ILE A 33 -5.40 10.81 -0.08
C ILE A 33 -4.72 11.56 1.07
N PHE A 34 -3.39 11.50 1.16
CA PHE A 34 -2.65 12.18 2.21
C PHE A 34 -2.75 13.71 2.13
N ASP A 35 -2.81 14.29 0.94
CA ASP A 35 -3.05 15.72 0.76
C ASP A 35 -4.41 16.15 1.34
N ILE A 36 -5.46 15.36 1.12
CA ILE A 36 -6.78 15.60 1.69
C ILE A 36 -6.74 15.44 3.22
N LEU A 37 -6.13 14.37 3.73
CA LEU A 37 -6.03 14.14 5.18
C LEU A 37 -5.25 15.26 5.88
N LYS A 38 -4.17 15.72 5.26
CA LYS A 38 -3.35 16.84 5.74
C LYS A 38 -4.14 18.14 5.79
N LYS A 39 -4.96 18.43 4.78
CA LYS A 39 -5.85 19.61 4.75
C LYS A 39 -6.80 19.64 5.96
N HIS A 40 -7.18 18.48 6.48
CA HIS A 40 -8.06 18.34 7.63
C HIS A 40 -7.32 18.04 8.95
N SER A 41 -5.99 18.18 8.98
CA SER A 41 -5.16 17.90 10.16
C SER A 41 -5.38 16.51 10.76
N VAL A 42 -5.64 15.51 9.91
CA VAL A 42 -5.89 14.13 10.33
C VAL A 42 -4.56 13.41 10.56
N THR A 43 -4.41 12.80 11.73
CA THR A 43 -3.33 11.83 11.97
C THR A 43 -3.70 10.50 11.33
N ALA A 44 -2.98 10.10 10.30
CA ALA A 44 -3.15 8.80 9.67
C ALA A 44 -2.30 7.74 10.38
N LYS A 45 -2.90 6.59 10.74
CA LYS A 45 -2.17 5.39 11.14
C LYS A 45 -2.04 4.45 9.96
N PHE A 46 -0.83 4.05 9.60
CA PHE A 46 -0.60 2.97 8.66
C PHE A 46 -0.75 1.63 9.41
N ALA A 47 -1.68 0.79 8.96
CA ALA A 47 -2.09 -0.43 9.65
C ALA A 47 -1.61 -1.65 8.87
N TYR A 48 -0.59 -2.31 9.41
CA TYR A 48 -0.16 -3.62 8.97
C TYR A 48 -0.90 -4.69 9.75
N SER A 49 -1.56 -5.62 9.04
CA SER A 49 -2.23 -6.77 9.65
C SER A 49 -1.46 -8.04 9.28
N SER A 50 -0.40 -8.35 10.02
CA SER A 50 0.22 -9.69 9.96
C SER A 50 -0.65 -10.67 10.72
N LEU A 51 -1.68 -11.20 10.05
CA LEU A 51 -2.37 -12.36 10.61
C LEU A 51 -1.41 -13.55 10.67
N HIS A 52 -0.36 -13.62 9.84
CA HIS A 52 0.75 -14.59 9.93
C HIS A 52 2.10 -13.90 9.62
N PRO A 53 3.09 -13.91 10.52
CA PRO A 53 4.40 -13.25 10.32
C PRO A 53 5.39 -14.01 9.38
N TYR A 54 4.97 -15.10 8.73
CA TYR A 54 5.76 -15.94 7.82
C TYR A 54 4.79 -16.52 6.77
N GLN A 55 4.97 -16.49 5.44
CA GLN A 55 6.09 -16.17 4.55
C GLN A 55 5.65 -15.08 3.56
N GLU A 56 6.47 -14.06 3.31
CA GLU A 56 6.48 -13.46 1.98
C GLU A 56 6.94 -14.57 1.03
N THR A 57 6.00 -15.26 0.41
CA THR A 57 6.35 -16.18 -0.67
C THR A 57 6.67 -15.34 -1.90
N ASP A 58 7.62 -15.77 -2.72
CA ASP A 58 7.88 -15.11 -4.01
C ASP A 58 6.60 -15.00 -4.85
N GLU A 59 5.67 -15.94 -4.70
CA GLU A 59 4.36 -15.94 -5.35
C GLU A 59 3.49 -14.72 -4.98
N ALA A 60 3.61 -14.20 -3.75
CA ALA A 60 2.83 -13.06 -3.29
C ALA A 60 3.32 -11.74 -3.90
N MET A 61 4.51 -11.70 -4.52
CA MET A 61 5.11 -10.51 -5.12
C MET A 61 5.05 -9.30 -4.16
N SER A 62 5.30 -9.55 -2.88
CA SER A 62 5.10 -8.57 -1.81
C SER A 62 6.29 -7.65 -1.62
N ASP A 63 6.02 -6.42 -1.17
CA ASP A 63 7.07 -5.50 -0.70
C ASP A 63 6.53 -4.58 0.40
N SER A 64 6.59 -5.03 1.64
CA SER A 64 6.13 -4.23 2.78
C SER A 64 7.03 -3.01 3.07
N GLU A 65 8.34 -3.13 2.84
CA GLU A 65 9.30 -2.04 3.04
C GLU A 65 9.15 -0.98 1.95
N GLY A 66 9.06 -1.40 0.68
CA GLY A 66 8.81 -0.49 -0.44
C GLY A 66 7.53 0.32 -0.27
N LEU A 67 6.42 -0.34 0.11
CA LEU A 67 5.15 0.33 0.41
C LEU A 67 5.26 1.31 1.60
N THR A 68 6.15 1.04 2.56
CA THR A 68 6.33 1.92 3.74
C THR A 68 7.15 3.19 3.40
N TRP A 69 8.07 3.10 2.45
CA TRP A 69 8.91 4.23 2.02
C TRP A 69 8.23 5.18 1.03
N GLN A 70 7.18 4.72 0.33
CA GLN A 70 6.33 5.55 -0.53
C GLN A 70 5.59 6.62 0.28
#